data_AF-A0A095ATY1-F1
#
_entry.id   AF-A0A095ATY1-F1
#
_cell.length_a   1.000
_cell.length_b   1.000
_cell.length_c   1.000
_cell.angle_alpha   90.00
_cell.angle_beta   90.00
_cell.angle_gamma   90.00
#
_symmetry.space_group_name_H-M   'P 1'
#
loop_
_entity.id
_entity.type
_entity.pdbx_description
1 polymer ?
#
loop_
_entity_poly.entity_id
_entity_poly.type
_entity_poly.pdbx_seq_one_letter_code
_entity_poly.pdbx_strand_id
1 'polypeptide(L)'
;MESLIDFYRPLSGEIGMITGASDSLAHVHGGMFILFVARILTRRSLATWTPFLIVLAAALAKEGADRIAHGVWRPDTAFDIINTIFWPFVLMVGLRWRRARPDKIEQAV
;
A
#
# COMPACT_ATOMS: atom_id res chain seq x y z
N MET A 1 2.44 22.05 -15.47
CA MET A 1 1.77 20.73 -15.36
C MET A 1 2.46 19.72 -16.27
N GLU A 2 2.77 20.09 -17.53
CA GLU A 2 3.54 19.23 -18.45
C GLU A 2 4.90 18.80 -17.90
N SER A 3 5.68 19.69 -17.28
CA SER A 3 6.99 19.35 -16.69
C SER A 3 6.97 18.24 -15.63
N LEU A 4 5.89 18.14 -14.84
CA LEU A 4 5.73 17.08 -13.84
C LEU A 4 5.38 15.74 -14.48
N ILE A 5 4.54 15.78 -15.52
CA ILE A 5 4.10 14.58 -16.24
C ILE A 5 5.25 14.00 -17.07
N ASP A 6 6.04 14.86 -17.71
CA ASP A 6 7.20 14.45 -18.52
C ASP A 6 8.36 13.93 -17.65
N PHE A 7 8.48 14.37 -16.41
CA PHE A 7 9.39 13.77 -15.43
C PHE A 7 8.87 12.42 -14.90
N TYR A 8 7.56 12.30 -14.65
CA TYR A 8 6.95 11.10 -14.08
C TYR A 8 6.94 9.89 -15.02
N ARG A 9 6.62 10.10 -16.31
CA ARG A 9 6.51 9.02 -17.33
C ARG A 9 7.74 8.11 -17.43
N PRO A 10 8.98 8.63 -17.59
CA PRO A 10 10.16 7.78 -17.68
C PRO A 10 10.50 7.13 -16.34
N LEU A 11 10.28 7.85 -15.23
CA LEU A 11 10.64 7.39 -13.89
C LEU A 11 9.79 6.19 -13.43
N SER A 12 8.49 6.17 -13.77
CA SER A 12 7.63 5.01 -13.49
C SER A 12 8.02 3.79 -14.32
N GLY A 13 8.51 3.97 -15.56
CA GLY A 13 9.03 2.89 -16.40
C GLY A 13 10.37 2.33 -15.94
N GLU A 14 11.28 3.19 -15.47
CA GLU A 14 12.62 2.81 -15.04
C GLU A 14 12.65 2.05 -13.70
N ILE A 15 11.77 2.37 -12.75
CA ILE A 15 11.69 1.64 -11.46
C ILE A 15 11.35 0.16 -11.67
N GLY A 16 10.48 -0.16 -12.63
CA GLY A 16 10.16 -1.55 -13.00
C GLY A 16 11.33 -2.29 -13.63
N MET A 17 12.18 -1.59 -14.38
CA MET A 17 13.35 -2.16 -15.05
C MET A 17 14.55 -2.36 -14.11
N ILE A 18 14.74 -1.49 -13.12
CA ILE A 18 15.91 -1.50 -12.22
C ILE A 18 15.78 -2.54 -11.10
N THR A 19 14.56 -2.85 -10.65
CA THR A 19 14.34 -3.70 -9.47
C THR A 19 14.32 -5.20 -9.78
N GLY A 20 14.08 -5.61 -11.03
CA GLY A 20 13.99 -7.02 -11.43
C GLY A 20 12.88 -7.83 -10.71
N ALA A 21 12.11 -7.16 -9.85
CA ALA A 21 10.93 -7.70 -9.19
C ALA A 21 9.79 -7.71 -10.19
N SER A 22 8.94 -8.75 -10.16
CA SER A 22 7.68 -8.67 -10.90
C SER A 22 6.90 -7.45 -10.40
N ASP A 23 6.18 -6.79 -11.30
CA ASP A 23 5.39 -5.59 -11.01
C ASP A 23 4.49 -5.80 -9.76
N SER A 24 3.85 -6.97 -9.69
CA SER A 24 3.04 -7.39 -8.54
C SER A 24 3.83 -7.49 -7.22
N LEU A 25 5.10 -7.91 -7.24
CA LEU A 25 5.93 -7.99 -6.05
C LEU A 25 6.30 -6.59 -5.54
N ALA A 26 6.56 -5.64 -6.45
CA ALA A 26 6.79 -4.24 -6.11
C ALA A 26 5.56 -3.61 -5.45
N HIS A 27 4.36 -3.92 -5.93
CA HIS A 27 3.10 -3.48 -5.32
C HIS A 27 2.93 -3.99 -3.88
N VAL A 28 3.20 -5.28 -3.65
CA VAL A 28 3.14 -5.86 -2.30
C VAL A 28 4.13 -5.20 -1.35
N HIS A 29 5.40 -5.08 -1.75
CA HIS A 29 6.43 -4.47 -0.91
C HIS A 29 6.21 -2.97 -0.70
N GLY A 30 5.75 -2.27 -1.73
CA GLY A 30 5.37 -0.86 -1.68
C GLY A 30 4.24 -0.61 -0.67
N GLY A 31 3.18 -1.40 -0.72
CA GLY A 31 2.07 -1.31 0.25
C GLY A 31 2.53 -1.52 1.69
N MET A 32 3.43 -2.49 1.92
CA MET A 32 4.00 -2.75 3.24
C MET A 32 4.95 -1.64 3.72
N PHE A 33 5.75 -1.08 2.83
CA PHE A 33 6.62 0.05 3.15
C PHE A 33 5.81 1.30 3.51
N ILE A 34 4.77 1.63 2.74
CA ILE A 34 3.86 2.74 3.03
C ILE A 34 3.16 2.52 4.38
N LEU A 35 2.73 1.29 4.68
CA LEU A 35 2.13 0.97 5.98
C LEU A 35 3.10 1.23 7.14
N PHE A 36 4.36 0.84 7.00
CA PHE A 36 5.39 1.06 8.01
C PHE A 36 5.65 2.55 8.25
N VAL A 37 5.79 3.34 7.18
CA VAL A 37 5.94 4.80 7.26
C VAL A 37 4.70 5.45 7.88
N ALA A 38 3.50 5.07 7.42
CA ALA A 38 2.23 5.56 7.96
C ALA A 38 2.11 5.28 9.46
N ARG A 39 2.54 4.10 9.93
CA ARG A 39 2.58 3.75 11.35
C ARG A 39 3.51 4.66 12.13
N ILE A 40 4.72 4.93 11.64
CA ILE A 40 5.69 5.82 12.30
C ILE A 40 5.16 7.24 12.39
N LEU A 41 4.67 7.79 11.27
CA LEU A 41 4.22 9.17 11.20
C LEU A 41 2.96 9.43 12.02
N THR A 42 1.97 8.55 11.91
CA THR A 42 0.70 8.72 12.64
C THR A 42 0.82 8.33 14.12
N ARG A 43 1.83 7.51 14.46
CA ARG A 43 1.97 6.84 15.76
C ARG A 43 0.70 6.07 16.18
N ARG A 44 -0.22 5.78 15.24
CA ARG A 44 -1.46 5.01 15.46
C ARG A 44 -1.24 3.53 15.22
N SER A 45 -1.81 2.68 16.06
CA SER A 45 -1.63 1.23 15.97
C SER A 45 -2.01 0.70 14.59
N LEU A 46 -1.30 -0.33 14.11
CA LEU A 46 -1.67 -1.06 12.88
C LEU A 46 -3.07 -1.70 12.97
N ALA A 47 -3.61 -1.91 14.18
CA ALA A 47 -4.98 -2.41 14.38
C ALA A 47 -6.07 -1.33 14.18
N THR A 48 -5.69 -0.07 13.91
CA THR A 48 -6.62 1.03 13.63
C THR A 48 -6.75 1.25 12.13
N TRP A 49 -7.84 1.89 11.71
CA TRP A 49 -8.06 2.21 10.30
C TRP A 49 -7.06 3.24 9.75
N THR A 50 -6.44 4.07 10.60
CA THR A 50 -5.63 5.20 10.14
C THR A 50 -4.44 4.80 9.25
N PRO A 51 -3.55 3.86 9.65
CA PRO A 51 -2.42 3.48 8.78
C PRO A 51 -2.89 2.79 7.50
N PHE A 52 -3.96 1.99 7.57
CA PHE A 52 -4.53 1.32 6.40
C PHE A 52 -5.11 2.31 5.38
N LEU A 53 -5.88 3.31 5.84
CA LEU A 53 -6.47 4.31 4.94
C LEU A 53 -5.40 5.15 4.22
N ILE A 54 -4.24 5.36 4.84
CA ILE A 54 -3.10 6.01 4.17
C ILE A 54 -2.56 5.14 3.03
N VAL A 55 -2.40 3.83 3.25
CA VAL A 55 -1.97 2.91 2.18
C VAL A 55 -3.00 2.86 1.06
N LEU A 56 -4.29 2.78 1.38
CA LEU A 56 -5.37 2.80 0.40
C LEU A 56 -5.36 4.09 -0.42
N ALA A 57 -5.22 5.24 0.24
CA ALA A 57 -5.11 6.53 -0.44
C ALA A 57 -3.88 6.59 -1.35
N ALA A 58 -2.73 6.07 -0.91
CA ALA A 58 -1.52 6.04 -1.72
C ALA A 58 -1.65 5.13 -2.95
N ALA A 59 -2.28 3.95 -2.81
CA ALA A 59 -2.55 3.04 -3.91
C ALA A 59 -3.45 3.69 -4.97
N LEU A 60 -4.54 4.33 -4.54
CA LEU A 60 -5.46 5.05 -5.44
C LEU A 60 -4.79 6.27 -6.10
N ALA A 61 -3.96 6.99 -5.36
CA ALA A 61 -3.22 8.14 -5.88
C ALA A 61 -2.20 7.71 -6.95
N LYS A 62 -1.49 6.59 -6.74
CA LYS A 62 -0.56 6.02 -7.74
C LYS A 62 -1.30 5.69 -9.02
N GLU A 63 -2.38 4.90 -8.95
CA GLU A 63 -3.12 4.53 -10.15
C GLU A 63 -3.80 5.73 -10.82
N GLY A 64 -4.25 6.71 -10.03
CA GLY A 64 -4.76 7.97 -10.56
C GLY A 64 -3.70 8.77 -11.32
N ALA A 65 -2.47 8.83 -10.79
CA ALA A 65 -1.34 9.47 -11.45
C ALA A 65 -0.96 8.74 -12.76
N ASP A 66 -0.95 7.41 -12.75
CA ASP A 66 -0.71 6.60 -13.95
C ASP A 66 -1.79 6.82 -15.00
N ARG A 67 -3.06 6.88 -14.59
CA ARG A 67 -4.19 7.19 -15.49
C ARG A 67 -4.05 8.57 -16.12
N ILE A 68 -3.61 9.58 -15.36
CA ILE A 68 -3.38 10.94 -15.88
C ILE A 68 -2.18 10.97 -16.83
N ALA A 69 -1.09 10.28 -16.48
CA ALA A 69 0.16 10.31 -17.24
C ALA A 69 0.09 9.52 -18.57
N HIS A 70 -0.65 8.42 -18.59
CA HIS A 70 -0.78 7.52 -19.75
C HIS A 70 -2.12 7.63 -20.48
N GLY A 71 -3.13 8.32 -19.90
CA GLY A 71 -4.45 8.53 -20.51
C GLY A 71 -5.35 7.28 -20.59
N VAL A 72 -4.82 6.09 -20.27
CA VAL A 72 -5.50 4.79 -20.35
C VAL A 72 -5.43 4.09 -18.98
N TRP A 73 -6.54 3.46 -18.55
CA TRP A 73 -6.51 2.57 -17.39
C TRP A 73 -5.87 1.27 -17.83
N ARG A 74 -4.84 0.82 -17.11
CA ARG A 74 -4.20 -0.46 -17.43
C ARG A 74 -5.13 -1.60 -17.00
N PRO A 75 -5.21 -2.72 -17.74
CA PRO A 75 -6.00 -3.87 -17.32
C PRO A 75 -5.68 -4.34 -15.90
N ASP A 76 -4.42 -4.18 -15.49
CA ASP A 76 -3.90 -4.65 -14.20
C ASP A 76 -4.11 -3.66 -13.04
N THR A 77 -4.62 -2.45 -13.30
CA THR A 77 -4.85 -1.39 -12.28
C THR A 77 -5.56 -1.94 -11.02
N ALA A 78 -6.59 -2.77 -11.21
CA ALA A 78 -7.34 -3.34 -10.10
C ALA A 78 -6.48 -4.33 -9.29
N PHE A 79 -5.69 -5.16 -9.98
CA PHE A 79 -4.77 -6.11 -9.34
C PHE A 79 -3.63 -5.39 -8.63
N ASP A 80 -3.12 -4.28 -9.16
CA ASP A 80 -2.09 -3.46 -8.53
C ASP A 80 -2.58 -2.82 -7.23
N ILE A 81 -3.80 -2.28 -7.23
CA ILE A 81 -4.46 -1.79 -6.00
C ILE A 81 -4.62 -2.92 -5.00
N ILE A 82 -5.15 -4.08 -5.43
CA ILE A 82 -5.36 -5.24 -4.56
C ILE A 82 -4.04 -5.72 -3.96
N ASN A 83 -2.99 -5.90 -4.77
CA ASN A 83 -1.65 -6.32 -4.34
C ASN A 83 -1.07 -5.34 -3.31
N THR A 84 -1.33 -4.04 -3.48
CA THR A 84 -0.86 -3.00 -2.57
C THR A 84 -1.59 -3.02 -1.22
N ILE A 85 -2.92 -3.22 -1.20
CA ILE A 85 -3.72 -3.07 0.02
C ILE A 85 -4.01 -4.38 0.76
N PHE A 86 -3.85 -5.53 0.13
CA PHE A 86 -4.27 -6.83 0.66
C PHE A 86 -3.62 -7.16 2.01
N TRP A 87 -2.29 -7.20 2.09
CA TRP A 87 -1.58 -7.51 3.34
C TRP A 87 -1.77 -6.45 4.42
N PRO A 88 -1.73 -5.13 4.13
CA PRO A 88 -2.11 -4.10 5.08
C PRO A 88 -3.50 -4.29 5.70
N PHE A 89 -4.49 -4.69 4.89
CA PHE A 89 -5.83 -5.01 5.37
C PHE A 89 -5.83 -6.23 6.29
N VAL A 90 -5.21 -7.34 5.84
CA VAL A 90 -5.08 -8.58 6.62
C VAL A 90 -4.43 -8.32 7.99
N LEU A 91 -3.35 -7.54 8.03
CA LEU A 91 -2.66 -7.18 9.27
C LEU A 91 -3.54 -6.34 10.19
N MET A 92 -4.24 -5.34 9.65
CA MET A 92 -5.15 -4.52 10.44
C MET A 92 -6.26 -5.37 11.07
N VAL A 93 -6.90 -6.23 10.29
CA VAL A 93 -7.97 -7.12 10.77
C VAL A 93 -7.42 -8.12 11.80
N GLY A 94 -6.31 -8.80 11.49
CA GLY A 94 -5.71 -9.81 12.38
C GLY A 94 -5.27 -9.21 13.73
N LEU A 95 -4.63 -8.05 13.72
CA LEU A 95 -4.22 -7.36 14.96
C LEU A 95 -5.42 -6.82 15.75
N ARG A 96 -6.49 -6.40 15.07
CA ARG A 96 -7.72 -5.96 15.72
C ARG A 96 -8.45 -7.14 16.38
N TRP A 97 -8.49 -8.28 15.70
CA TRP A 97 -9.03 -9.53 16.26
C TRP A 97 -8.27 -9.95 17.51
N ARG A 98 -6.92 -9.96 17.45
CA ARG A 98 -6.08 -10.31 18.63
C ARG A 98 -6.36 -9.39 19.82
N ARG A 99 -6.51 -8.08 19.59
CA ARG A 99 -6.86 -7.13 20.66
C ARG A 99 -8.24 -7.35 21.26
N ALA A 100 -9.21 -7.80 20.46
CA ALA A 100 -10.56 -8.10 20.94
C ALA A 100 -10.62 -9.41 21.75
N ARG A 101 -9.58 -10.25 21.69
CA ARG A 101 -9.47 -11.52 22.42
C ARG A 101 -8.12 -11.56 23.15
N PRO A 102 -7.95 -10.83 24.27
CA PRO A 102 -6.75 -10.96 25.08
C PRO A 102 -6.55 -12.44 25.45
N ASP A 103 -5.33 -12.93 25.28
CA ASP A 103 -4.99 -14.33 25.46
C ASP A 103 -5.41 -14.77 26.87
N LYS A 104 -6.23 -15.84 26.98
CA LYS A 104 -6.70 -16.38 28.28
C LYS A 104 -5.57 -16.88 29.20
N ILE A 105 -4.32 -16.85 28.72
CA ILE A 105 -3.13 -17.31 29.43
C ILE A 105 -2.82 -16.42 30.65
N GLU A 106 -3.27 -15.16 30.66
CA GLU A 106 -2.99 -14.21 31.75
C GLU A 106 -3.98 -14.28 32.93
N GLN A 107 -5.05 -15.10 32.85
CA GLN A 107 -6.05 -15.25 33.93
C GLN A 107 -5.86 -16.50 34.79
N ALA A 108 -4.77 -17.26 34.58
CA ALA A 108 -4.49 -18.53 35.26
C ALA A 108 -3.17 -18.52 36.07
N VAL A 109 -2.54 -17.36 36.26
CA VAL A 109 -1.37 -17.14 37.12
C VAL A 109 -1.75 -16.13 38.20
#